data_AF-A0A1S1LF11-F1
#
_entry.id   AF-A0A1S1LF11-F1
#
_cell.length_a   1.000
_cell.length_b   1.000
_cell.length_c   1.000
_cell.angle_alpha   90.00
_cell.angle_beta   90.00
_cell.angle_gamma   90.00
#
_symmetry.space_group_name_H-M   'P 1'
#
loop_
_entity.id
_entity.type
_entity.pdbx_description
1 polymer ?
#
loop_
_entity_poly.entity_id
_entity_poly.type
_entity_poly.pdbx_seq_one_letter_code
_entity_poly.pdbx_strand_id
1 'polypeptide(L)'
;MRWSTGALTALGGLTAALATGGTALRTPAVVDRLNAWAVRNLTDEQRADPYSAILPTPIDGDDFYGDPGDLSLLAPGEVIRADRVSPRLPLRKATMQRIMVRSTDTAGNAVPVTAALIEPDRPWHGPGSRPVVVRNQAINSLGLKFTPSYRLAHLWYRDNPPMFPFLSAQNYAVLFPDHEGPRMSYAAGKMAGHAVLDSVRGMLSERPDLADSPIVMHGYSGGAIATVWAAQLQPSYAPELRIAAAAAGGTPTDYALLHGSMNRGVGAGLFAAATIGQAREFPELATIFGDFALYCAIRAKNLPQPPLAAAGLLRFDLDLLSAIEAPFESELGQHVIRANRPGDLTPTMPVLLYHGSRSKAVGDLFIPEEGALALRDTWRANGADVDYWALPGEHITADMLAIPWVVNWIRKKLQG
;
A
#
# COMPACT_ATOMS: atom_id res chain seq x y z
N MET A 1 -37.59 5.45 20.96
CA MET A 1 -36.27 4.79 20.92
C MET A 1 -35.66 4.82 22.31
N ARG A 2 -35.68 3.69 23.04
CA ARG A 2 -34.99 3.54 24.32
C ARG A 2 -33.61 2.96 24.04
N TRP A 3 -32.57 3.77 24.14
CA TRP A 3 -31.20 3.27 24.16
C TRP A 3 -31.02 2.43 25.43
N SER A 4 -30.51 1.20 25.30
CA SER A 4 -30.18 0.39 26.48
C SER A 4 -29.03 1.05 27.24
N THR A 5 -29.03 0.93 28.57
CA THR A 5 -28.00 1.45 29.48
C THR A 5 -26.57 0.98 29.11
N GLY A 6 -26.46 -0.17 28.42
CA GLY A 6 -25.20 -0.70 27.86
C GLY A 6 -24.65 0.08 26.65
N ALA A 7 -25.51 0.67 25.82
CA ALA A 7 -25.08 1.49 24.67
C ALA A 7 -24.54 2.84 25.13
N LEU A 8 -25.17 3.45 26.14
CA LEU A 8 -24.73 4.71 26.74
C LEU A 8 -23.39 4.59 27.48
N THR A 9 -23.07 3.42 28.04
CA THR A 9 -21.79 3.16 28.70
C THR A 9 -20.65 2.84 27.71
N ALA A 10 -20.94 2.14 26.61
CA ALA A 10 -19.97 1.95 25.51
C ALA A 10 -19.67 3.27 24.78
N LEU A 11 -20.71 4.08 24.51
CA LEU A 11 -20.54 5.46 24.02
C LEU A 11 -19.80 6.33 25.04
N GLY A 12 -20.06 6.16 26.33
CA GLY A 12 -19.32 6.80 27.42
C GLY A 12 -17.83 6.45 27.44
N GLY A 13 -17.47 5.21 27.10
CA GLY A 13 -16.08 4.78 26.94
C GLY A 13 -15.39 5.39 25.72
N LEU A 14 -16.09 5.50 24.59
CA LEU A 14 -15.62 6.18 23.37
C LEU A 14 -15.50 7.69 23.54
N THR A 15 -16.44 8.34 24.21
CA THR A 15 -16.37 9.78 24.52
C THR A 15 -15.34 10.08 25.60
N ALA A 16 -15.18 9.22 26.61
CA ALA A 16 -14.08 9.31 27.57
C ALA A 16 -12.72 9.05 26.93
N ALA A 17 -12.60 8.14 25.96
CA ALA A 17 -11.36 7.92 25.20
C ALA A 17 -10.98 9.18 24.39
N LEU A 18 -11.96 9.85 23.78
CA LEU A 18 -11.75 11.14 23.12
C LEU A 18 -11.37 12.26 24.11
N ALA A 19 -11.92 12.23 25.33
CA ALA A 19 -11.60 13.22 26.38
C ALA A 19 -10.28 12.95 27.12
N THR A 20 -9.77 11.71 27.14
CA THR A 20 -8.55 11.29 27.85
C THR A 20 -7.36 11.03 26.93
N GLY A 21 -7.46 11.35 25.64
CA GLY A 21 -6.36 11.18 24.69
C GLY A 21 -6.02 9.72 24.35
N GLY A 22 -7.03 8.83 24.37
CA GLY A 22 -6.93 7.45 23.87
C GLY A 22 -6.43 6.40 24.88
N THR A 23 -6.10 6.78 26.12
CA THR A 23 -5.61 5.80 27.14
C THR A 23 -6.67 4.77 27.54
N ALA A 24 -7.96 5.10 27.46
CA ALA A 24 -9.04 4.19 27.83
C ALA A 24 -9.08 2.90 26.98
N LEU A 25 -8.71 2.96 25.70
CA LEU A 25 -8.67 1.80 24.79
C LEU A 25 -7.41 0.93 24.96
N ARG A 26 -6.68 1.11 26.06
CA ARG A 26 -5.47 0.35 26.41
C ARG A 26 -5.59 -0.41 27.72
N THR A 27 -6.81 -0.59 28.23
CA THR A 27 -7.03 -1.34 29.47
C THR A 27 -7.84 -2.60 29.16
N PRO A 28 -7.43 -3.78 29.69
CA PRO A 28 -8.17 -5.02 29.48
C PRO A 28 -9.66 -4.89 29.82
N ALA A 29 -10.00 -4.28 30.96
CA ALA A 29 -11.38 -4.10 31.40
C ALA A 29 -12.26 -3.27 30.44
N VAL A 30 -11.68 -2.30 29.71
CA VAL A 30 -12.42 -1.56 28.69
C VAL A 30 -12.60 -2.43 27.45
N VAL A 31 -11.55 -3.14 27.02
CA VAL A 31 -11.62 -4.02 25.86
C VAL A 31 -12.62 -5.16 26.08
N ASP A 32 -12.69 -5.76 27.26
CA ASP A 32 -13.69 -6.79 27.58
C ASP A 32 -15.12 -6.28 27.43
N ARG A 33 -15.38 -5.04 27.89
CA ARG A 33 -16.70 -4.41 27.72
C ARG A 33 -17.01 -4.13 26.26
N LEU A 34 -16.01 -3.74 25.47
CA LEU A 34 -16.14 -3.49 24.05
C LEU A 34 -16.37 -4.78 23.26
N ASN A 35 -15.67 -5.87 23.61
CA ASN A 35 -15.90 -7.20 23.05
C ASN A 35 -17.33 -7.67 23.38
N ALA A 36 -17.75 -7.60 24.64
CA ALA A 36 -19.12 -7.96 25.01
C ALA A 36 -20.19 -7.11 24.29
N TRP A 37 -19.89 -5.83 24.00
CA TRP A 37 -20.74 -4.99 23.18
C TRP A 37 -20.73 -5.42 21.71
N ALA A 38 -19.57 -5.71 21.14
CA ALA A 38 -19.41 -6.11 19.74
C ALA A 38 -20.11 -7.44 19.46
N VAL A 39 -20.04 -8.41 20.37
CA VAL A 39 -20.78 -9.69 20.32
C VAL A 39 -22.28 -9.50 20.08
N ARG A 40 -22.87 -8.41 20.59
CA ARG A 40 -24.30 -8.09 20.40
C ARG A 40 -24.61 -7.30 19.13
N ASN A 41 -23.59 -6.77 18.45
CA ASN A 41 -23.72 -5.92 17.26
C ASN A 41 -23.17 -6.56 15.99
N LEU A 42 -22.37 -7.62 16.11
CA LEU A 42 -21.99 -8.49 15.00
C LEU A 42 -23.11 -9.48 14.70
N THR A 43 -23.29 -9.81 13.42
CA THR A 43 -24.18 -10.90 13.02
C THR A 43 -23.51 -12.26 13.25
N ASP A 44 -24.30 -13.32 13.36
CA ASP A 44 -23.76 -14.68 13.46
C ASP A 44 -22.91 -15.05 12.23
N GLU A 45 -23.34 -14.63 11.04
CA GLU A 45 -22.59 -14.80 9.79
C GLU A 45 -21.20 -14.12 9.85
N GLN A 46 -21.13 -12.89 10.36
CA GLN A 46 -19.87 -12.14 10.46
C GLN A 46 -18.88 -12.80 11.40
N ARG A 47 -19.35 -13.45 12.48
CA ARG A 47 -18.48 -14.16 13.42
C ARG A 47 -18.10 -15.56 12.93
N ALA A 48 -19.00 -16.21 12.18
CA ALA A 48 -18.74 -17.52 11.60
C ALA A 48 -17.71 -17.45 10.47
N ASP A 49 -17.68 -16.36 9.71
CA ASP A 49 -16.69 -16.11 8.65
C ASP A 49 -16.11 -14.69 8.76
N PRO A 50 -15.17 -14.47 9.70
CA PRO A 50 -14.58 -13.15 9.91
C PRO A 50 -13.76 -12.68 8.69
N TYR A 51 -13.18 -13.61 7.92
CA TYR A 51 -12.40 -13.28 6.73
C TYR A 51 -13.29 -12.65 5.65
N SER A 52 -14.38 -13.30 5.26
CA SER A 52 -15.29 -12.75 4.25
C SER A 52 -15.92 -11.43 4.70
N ALA A 53 -16.17 -11.27 6.01
CA ALA A 53 -16.75 -10.05 6.56
C ALA A 53 -15.88 -8.81 6.35
N ILE A 54 -14.54 -8.95 6.36
CA ILE A 54 -13.58 -7.85 6.22
C ILE A 54 -13.15 -7.57 4.77
N LEU A 55 -13.58 -8.36 3.78
CA LEU A 55 -13.28 -8.10 2.36
C LEU A 55 -13.92 -6.78 1.87
N PRO A 56 -13.25 -6.06 0.95
CA PRO A 56 -13.79 -4.81 0.40
C PRO A 56 -15.09 -5.09 -0.34
N THR A 57 -15.98 -4.09 -0.36
CA THR A 57 -17.21 -4.18 -1.15
C THR A 57 -16.87 -4.04 -2.64
N PRO A 58 -17.30 -4.99 -3.51
CA PRO A 58 -17.14 -4.88 -4.96
C PRO A 58 -17.65 -3.56 -5.53
N ILE A 59 -17.10 -3.15 -6.68
CA ILE A 59 -17.56 -1.96 -7.39
C ILE A 59 -18.73 -2.37 -8.29
N ASP A 60 -19.94 -2.03 -7.90
CA ASP A 60 -21.14 -2.25 -8.73
C ASP A 60 -21.29 -1.16 -9.80
N GLY A 61 -21.77 -1.56 -10.99
CA GLY A 61 -22.13 -0.63 -12.07
C GLY A 61 -20.96 -0.05 -12.86
N ASP A 62 -19.77 -0.66 -12.78
CA ASP A 62 -18.62 -0.32 -13.60
C ASP A 62 -18.02 -1.59 -14.23
N ASP A 63 -18.33 -1.81 -15.50
CA ASP A 63 -17.93 -3.02 -16.25
C ASP A 63 -16.41 -3.22 -16.28
N PHE A 64 -15.63 -2.14 -16.18
CA PHE A 64 -14.17 -2.25 -16.16
C PHE A 64 -13.69 -2.99 -14.90
N TYR A 65 -14.25 -2.66 -13.73
CA TYR A 65 -13.86 -3.23 -12.43
C TYR A 65 -14.70 -4.44 -11.98
N GLY A 66 -15.67 -4.88 -12.78
CA GLY A 66 -16.46 -6.07 -12.49
C GLY A 66 -15.61 -7.35 -12.46
N ASP A 67 -16.17 -8.43 -11.93
CA ASP A 67 -15.52 -9.75 -11.90
C ASP A 67 -15.06 -10.18 -13.31
N PRO A 68 -13.77 -10.51 -13.52
CA PRO A 68 -13.27 -10.98 -14.80
C PRO A 68 -13.59 -12.46 -15.10
N GLY A 69 -14.12 -13.22 -14.14
CA GLY A 69 -14.30 -14.66 -14.24
C GLY A 69 -13.02 -15.44 -13.96
N ASP A 70 -12.90 -16.64 -14.55
CA ASP A 70 -11.75 -17.52 -14.32
C ASP A 70 -10.47 -17.00 -14.99
N LEU A 71 -9.41 -16.85 -14.19
CA LEU A 71 -8.09 -16.36 -14.60
C LEU A 71 -7.02 -17.46 -14.66
N SER A 72 -7.40 -18.72 -14.40
CA SER A 72 -6.47 -19.84 -14.23
C SER A 72 -5.63 -20.15 -15.48
N LEU A 73 -6.15 -19.83 -16.67
CA LEU A 73 -5.50 -20.06 -17.96
C LEU A 73 -4.66 -18.89 -18.47
N LEU A 74 -4.72 -17.72 -17.81
CA LEU A 74 -4.00 -16.53 -18.25
C LEU A 74 -2.62 -16.46 -17.59
N ALA A 75 -1.63 -15.97 -18.35
CA ALA A 75 -0.28 -15.74 -17.84
C ALA A 75 -0.22 -14.46 -16.98
N PRO A 76 0.67 -14.38 -15.97
CA PRO A 76 0.89 -13.13 -15.26
C PRO A 76 1.26 -11.98 -16.21
N GLY A 77 0.56 -10.85 -16.09
CA GLY A 77 0.68 -9.69 -16.96
C GLY A 77 -0.20 -9.71 -18.22
N GLU A 78 -0.90 -10.81 -18.49
CA GLU A 78 -1.83 -10.90 -19.61
C GLU A 78 -3.04 -9.97 -19.40
N VAL A 79 -3.39 -9.22 -20.45
CA VAL A 79 -4.40 -8.17 -20.40
C VAL A 79 -5.79 -8.78 -20.50
N ILE A 80 -6.62 -8.53 -19.50
CA ILE A 80 -8.02 -8.98 -19.41
C ILE A 80 -8.95 -7.93 -20.00
N ARG A 81 -8.73 -6.65 -19.66
CA ARG A 81 -9.50 -5.50 -20.14
C ARG A 81 -8.58 -4.31 -20.33
N ALA A 82 -8.87 -3.48 -21.33
CA ALA A 82 -8.23 -2.19 -21.49
C ALA A 82 -9.22 -1.19 -22.07
N ASP A 83 -9.17 0.05 -21.57
CA ASP A 83 -9.95 1.15 -22.14
C ASP A 83 -9.22 2.49 -22.03
N ARG A 84 -9.72 3.47 -22.78
CA ARG A 84 -9.22 4.85 -22.72
C ARG A 84 -10.29 5.75 -22.14
N VAL A 85 -9.91 6.52 -21.13
CA VAL A 85 -10.78 7.48 -20.45
C VAL A 85 -10.06 8.81 -20.26
N SER A 86 -10.83 9.88 -20.05
CA SER A 86 -10.24 11.16 -19.68
C SER A 86 -9.89 11.15 -18.19
N PRO A 87 -8.64 11.46 -17.79
CA PRO A 87 -8.28 11.50 -16.38
C PRO A 87 -8.91 12.71 -15.68
N ARG A 88 -9.41 12.51 -14.46
CA ARG A 88 -9.95 13.54 -13.58
C ARG A 88 -8.84 14.14 -12.71
N LEU A 89 -8.03 14.97 -13.34
CA LEU A 89 -6.86 15.64 -12.74
C LEU A 89 -7.02 17.16 -12.67
N PRO A 90 -6.44 17.83 -11.66
CA PRO A 90 -6.45 19.29 -11.54
C PRO A 90 -5.56 20.04 -12.55
N LEU A 91 -4.93 19.40 -13.54
CA LEU A 91 -3.99 20.02 -14.48
C LEU A 91 -3.89 19.28 -15.84
N ARG A 92 -3.64 20.07 -16.90
CA ARG A 92 -3.23 19.74 -18.30
C ARG A 92 -4.07 18.70 -19.08
N LYS A 93 -4.01 18.80 -20.42
CA LYS A 93 -4.53 17.75 -21.30
C LYS A 93 -3.57 16.55 -21.24
N ALA A 94 -4.11 15.39 -20.90
CA ALA A 94 -3.41 14.13 -20.81
C ALA A 94 -4.36 13.02 -21.24
N THR A 95 -3.81 11.97 -21.84
CA THR A 95 -4.54 10.72 -22.10
C THR A 95 -4.36 9.77 -20.93
N MET A 96 -5.38 8.97 -20.66
CA MET A 96 -5.31 7.89 -19.70
C MET A 96 -5.83 6.60 -20.33
N GLN A 97 -5.06 5.53 -20.18
CA GLN A 97 -5.46 4.17 -20.49
C GLN A 97 -5.53 3.38 -19.19
N ARG A 98 -6.66 2.73 -18.94
CA ARG A 98 -6.75 1.74 -17.87
C ARG A 98 -6.48 0.36 -18.45
N ILE A 99 -5.80 -0.46 -17.67
CA ILE A 99 -5.59 -1.88 -17.98
C ILE A 99 -5.99 -2.70 -16.75
N MET A 100 -6.58 -3.86 -16.99
CA MET A 100 -6.76 -4.93 -16.02
C MET A 100 -5.92 -6.10 -16.53
N VAL A 101 -5.04 -6.62 -15.68
CA VAL A 101 -4.16 -7.74 -15.99
C VAL A 101 -4.38 -8.87 -15.01
N ARG A 102 -4.12 -10.11 -15.44
CA ARG A 102 -3.98 -11.23 -14.50
C ARG A 102 -2.66 -11.07 -13.74
N SER A 103 -2.71 -11.14 -12.42
CA SER A 103 -1.55 -11.16 -11.53
C SER A 103 -1.61 -12.35 -10.57
N THR A 104 -0.73 -12.38 -9.58
CA THR A 104 -0.56 -13.47 -8.63
C THR A 104 -0.59 -12.92 -7.20
N ASP A 105 -1.43 -13.47 -6.33
CA ASP A 105 -1.50 -13.03 -4.94
C ASP A 105 -0.38 -13.59 -4.05
N THR A 106 -0.43 -13.28 -2.75
CA THR A 106 0.59 -13.71 -1.79
C THR A 106 0.70 -15.24 -1.70
N ALA A 107 -0.45 -15.92 -1.82
CA ALA A 107 -0.58 -17.38 -1.76
C ALA A 107 -0.31 -18.08 -3.10
N GLY A 108 -0.13 -17.33 -4.19
CA GLY A 108 0.15 -17.88 -5.52
C GLY A 108 -1.08 -18.04 -6.41
N ASN A 109 -2.26 -17.56 -6.00
CA ASN A 109 -3.49 -17.67 -6.78
C ASN A 109 -3.59 -16.55 -7.82
N ALA A 110 -4.27 -16.83 -8.94
CA ALA A 110 -4.53 -15.83 -9.97
C ALA A 110 -5.55 -14.79 -9.47
N VAL A 111 -5.23 -13.50 -9.66
CA VAL A 111 -6.08 -12.37 -9.23
C VAL A 111 -6.05 -11.24 -10.26
N PRO A 112 -7.14 -10.47 -10.47
CA PRO A 112 -7.10 -9.31 -11.34
C PRO A 112 -6.44 -8.12 -10.64
N VAL A 113 -5.53 -7.44 -11.34
CA VAL A 113 -4.92 -6.18 -10.92
C VAL A 113 -5.19 -5.11 -11.96
N THR A 114 -5.55 -3.92 -11.53
CA THR A 114 -5.77 -2.76 -12.40
C THR A 114 -4.61 -1.78 -12.34
N ALA A 115 -4.43 -1.01 -13.41
CA ALA A 115 -3.48 0.09 -13.46
C ALA A 115 -3.99 1.20 -14.38
N ALA A 116 -3.47 2.41 -14.18
CA ALA A 116 -3.70 3.55 -15.06
C ALA A 116 -2.39 4.07 -15.62
N LEU A 117 -2.25 4.04 -16.94
CA LEU A 117 -1.19 4.74 -17.66
C LEU A 117 -1.67 6.14 -18.00
N ILE A 118 -0.95 7.16 -17.54
CA ILE A 118 -1.20 8.55 -17.88
C ILE A 118 -0.06 9.09 -18.72
N GLU A 119 -0.41 9.78 -19.79
CA GLU A 119 0.55 10.42 -20.67
C GLU A 119 0.18 11.86 -20.95
N PRO A 120 1.13 12.79 -20.87
CA PRO A 120 0.91 14.13 -21.37
C PRO A 120 0.67 14.11 -22.89
N ASP A 121 -0.26 14.95 -23.36
CA ASP A 121 -0.55 15.10 -24.80
C ASP A 121 0.64 15.64 -25.61
N ARG A 122 1.64 16.21 -24.94
CA ARG A 122 2.82 16.76 -25.59
C ARG A 122 3.69 15.62 -26.15
N PRO A 123 4.07 15.66 -27.44
CA PRO A 123 4.96 14.65 -28.02
C PRO A 123 6.29 14.55 -27.27
N TRP A 124 6.82 13.33 -27.14
CA TRP A 124 8.19 13.12 -26.66
C TRP A 124 9.18 13.47 -27.77
N HIS A 125 10.16 14.33 -27.46
CA HIS A 125 11.20 14.76 -28.40
C HIS A 125 12.61 14.38 -27.94
N GLY A 126 12.73 13.64 -26.83
CA GLY A 126 14.01 13.09 -26.41
C GLY A 126 14.38 11.86 -27.25
N PRO A 127 15.58 11.29 -27.02
CA PRO A 127 15.99 10.09 -27.73
C PRO A 127 15.09 8.89 -27.37
N GLY A 128 14.93 7.96 -28.31
CA GLY A 128 14.23 6.69 -28.11
C GLY A 128 12.75 6.82 -27.74
N SER A 129 12.20 5.74 -27.17
CA SER A 129 10.84 5.71 -26.65
C SER A 129 10.66 6.62 -25.44
N ARG A 130 9.43 7.13 -25.26
CA ARG A 130 9.07 8.01 -24.14
C ARG A 130 9.36 7.29 -22.80
N PRO A 131 10.18 7.86 -21.90
CA PRO A 131 10.46 7.25 -20.61
C PRO A 131 9.20 6.99 -19.78
N VAL A 132 9.20 5.89 -19.03
CA VAL A 132 8.10 5.50 -18.13
C VAL A 132 8.56 5.60 -16.69
N VAL A 133 7.72 6.22 -15.85
CA VAL A 133 7.88 6.15 -14.39
C VAL A 133 6.70 5.37 -13.82
N VAL A 134 7.00 4.26 -13.14
CA VAL A 134 6.01 3.49 -12.39
C VAL A 134 5.85 4.14 -11.03
N ARG A 135 4.75 4.87 -10.86
CA ARG A 135 4.43 5.64 -9.65
C ARG A 135 3.58 4.78 -8.71
N ASN A 136 4.26 4.08 -7.81
CA ASN A 136 3.63 3.33 -6.72
C ASN A 136 3.15 4.33 -5.66
N GLN A 137 1.92 4.83 -5.80
CA GLN A 137 1.32 5.75 -4.83
C GLN A 137 1.11 5.06 -3.48
N ALA A 138 1.25 5.77 -2.36
CA ALA A 138 0.77 5.27 -1.07
C ALA A 138 -0.77 5.27 -1.06
N ILE A 139 -1.39 4.15 -1.43
CA ILE A 139 -2.85 3.98 -1.46
C ILE A 139 -3.38 3.98 -0.01
N ASN A 140 -2.82 3.12 0.83
CA ASN A 140 -3.04 3.00 2.27
C ASN A 140 -4.52 3.00 2.64
N SER A 141 -5.31 2.25 1.88
CA SER A 141 -6.76 2.25 1.93
C SER A 141 -7.29 0.83 2.09
N LEU A 142 -8.56 0.70 2.43
CA LEU A 142 -9.21 -0.61 2.49
C LEU A 142 -10.30 -0.78 1.44
N GLY A 143 -10.72 0.29 0.76
CA GLY A 143 -11.81 0.26 -0.22
C GLY A 143 -11.37 0.37 -1.68
N LEU A 144 -12.00 -0.42 -2.56
CA LEU A 144 -11.69 -0.52 -4.01
C LEU A 144 -11.83 0.82 -4.77
N LYS A 145 -12.68 1.73 -4.31
CA LYS A 145 -12.87 3.06 -4.94
C LYS A 145 -11.72 4.03 -4.70
N PHE A 146 -10.68 3.62 -3.97
CA PHE A 146 -9.56 4.48 -3.60
C PHE A 146 -8.25 4.11 -4.29
N THR A 147 -8.28 3.13 -5.18
CA THR A 147 -7.13 2.83 -6.02
C THR A 147 -6.81 3.99 -6.98
N PRO A 148 -5.55 4.15 -7.39
CA PRO A 148 -5.15 5.15 -8.37
C PRO A 148 -6.01 5.10 -9.64
N SER A 149 -6.19 3.93 -10.26
CA SER A 149 -6.91 3.84 -11.53
C SER A 149 -8.38 4.24 -11.39
N TYR A 150 -9.05 3.84 -10.29
CA TYR A 150 -10.43 4.23 -10.04
C TYR A 150 -10.54 5.73 -9.78
N ARG A 151 -9.68 6.26 -8.91
CA ARG A 151 -9.72 7.68 -8.57
C ARG A 151 -9.44 8.53 -9.79
N LEU A 152 -8.45 8.19 -10.61
CA LEU A 152 -8.13 8.92 -11.83
C LEU A 152 -9.27 8.91 -12.86
N ALA A 153 -10.07 7.84 -12.95
CA ALA A 153 -11.19 7.77 -13.88
C ALA A 153 -12.47 8.43 -13.35
N HIS A 154 -12.76 8.31 -12.05
CA HIS A 154 -14.09 8.63 -11.50
C HIS A 154 -14.09 9.74 -10.45
N LEU A 155 -12.97 10.02 -9.79
CA LEU A 155 -12.89 11.00 -8.68
C LEU A 155 -11.87 12.09 -8.99
N TRP A 156 -11.88 13.18 -8.23
CA TRP A 156 -10.77 14.12 -8.34
C TRP A 156 -9.53 13.50 -7.71
N TYR A 157 -8.51 13.21 -8.54
CA TYR A 157 -7.23 12.70 -8.08
C TYR A 157 -6.26 13.84 -7.80
N ARG A 158 -5.66 13.80 -6.61
CA ARG A 158 -4.55 14.68 -6.23
C ARG A 158 -3.42 13.81 -5.73
N ASP A 159 -2.28 13.87 -6.43
CA ASP A 159 -1.08 13.22 -5.95
C ASP A 159 -0.62 13.92 -4.66
N ASN A 160 -0.42 13.15 -3.61
CA ASN A 160 0.00 13.66 -2.32
C ASN A 160 1.03 12.71 -1.69
N PRO A 161 2.27 13.16 -1.46
CA PRO A 161 2.81 14.45 -1.92
C PRO A 161 2.97 14.52 -3.45
N PRO A 162 3.12 15.73 -4.04
CA PRO A 162 2.84 15.98 -5.45
C PRO A 162 4.01 15.58 -6.37
N MET A 163 4.37 14.30 -6.42
CA MET A 163 5.44 13.78 -7.30
C MET A 163 5.02 13.81 -8.79
N PHE A 164 3.80 13.37 -9.09
CA PHE A 164 3.25 13.25 -10.44
C PHE A 164 3.31 14.54 -11.27
N PRO A 165 2.95 15.72 -10.74
CA PRO A 165 3.15 16.98 -11.47
C PRO A 165 4.58 17.22 -11.95
N PHE A 166 5.61 16.84 -11.17
CA PHE A 166 7.00 17.00 -11.59
C PHE A 166 7.39 15.99 -12.67
N LEU A 167 6.94 14.73 -12.54
CA LEU A 167 7.16 13.70 -13.56
C LEU A 167 6.48 14.06 -14.88
N SER A 168 5.22 14.51 -14.82
CA SER A 168 4.44 14.97 -15.97
C SER A 168 5.08 16.20 -16.63
N ALA A 169 5.67 17.11 -15.84
CA ALA A 169 6.42 18.25 -16.38
C ALA A 169 7.69 17.85 -17.16
N GLN A 170 8.24 16.65 -16.93
CA GLN A 170 9.31 16.06 -17.74
C GLN A 170 8.81 15.38 -19.02
N ASN A 171 7.50 15.36 -19.25
CA ASN A 171 6.85 14.68 -20.36
C ASN A 171 6.98 13.15 -20.36
N TYR A 172 7.15 12.56 -19.17
CA TYR A 172 7.18 11.11 -18.99
C TYR A 172 5.78 10.51 -19.05
N ALA A 173 5.70 9.27 -19.52
CA ALA A 173 4.56 8.40 -19.27
C ALA A 173 4.60 7.96 -17.80
N VAL A 174 3.46 7.93 -17.12
CA VAL A 174 3.39 7.56 -15.71
C VAL A 174 2.37 6.44 -15.53
N LEU A 175 2.85 5.26 -15.11
CA LEU A 175 2.02 4.12 -14.79
C LEU A 175 1.69 4.15 -13.29
N PHE A 176 0.41 4.03 -12.94
CA PHE A 176 -0.08 3.91 -11.57
C PHE A 176 -0.70 2.51 -11.37
N PRO A 177 0.05 1.55 -10.82
CA PRO A 177 -0.50 0.26 -10.44
C PRO A 177 -1.40 0.37 -9.22
N ASP A 178 -2.52 -0.35 -9.23
CA ASP A 178 -3.37 -0.54 -8.05
C ASP A 178 -2.81 -1.68 -7.20
N HIS A 179 -1.63 -1.45 -6.64
CA HIS A 179 -0.77 -2.50 -6.05
C HIS A 179 -1.32 -3.13 -4.76
N GLU A 180 -2.38 -2.60 -4.16
CA GLU A 180 -3.07 -3.29 -3.06
C GLU A 180 -3.99 -4.42 -3.55
N GLY A 181 -4.10 -4.63 -4.87
CA GLY A 181 -4.82 -5.75 -5.45
C GLY A 181 -6.34 -5.67 -5.30
N PRO A 182 -7.08 -6.71 -5.75
CA PRO A 182 -8.54 -6.71 -5.74
C PRO A 182 -9.13 -6.86 -4.34
N ARG A 183 -8.31 -7.20 -3.34
CA ARG A 183 -8.70 -7.24 -1.94
C ARG A 183 -8.33 -5.98 -1.19
N MET A 184 -7.65 -5.00 -1.80
CA MET A 184 -7.12 -3.83 -1.08
C MET A 184 -6.31 -4.28 0.16
N SER A 185 -5.38 -5.20 -0.06
CA SER A 185 -4.50 -5.79 0.96
C SER A 185 -3.36 -4.83 1.28
N TYR A 186 -3.70 -3.67 1.87
CA TYR A 186 -2.72 -2.66 2.24
C TYR A 186 -1.54 -3.28 3.03
N ALA A 187 -0.33 -2.96 2.56
CA ALA A 187 0.96 -3.38 3.09
C ALA A 187 1.33 -4.87 2.90
N ALA A 188 0.53 -5.64 2.14
CA ALA A 188 0.93 -6.97 1.66
C ALA A 188 1.98 -6.86 0.54
N GLY A 189 3.24 -7.08 0.91
CA GLY A 189 4.37 -6.80 0.04
C GLY A 189 4.42 -7.63 -1.24
N LYS A 190 4.22 -8.95 -1.12
CA LYS A 190 4.30 -9.87 -2.26
C LYS A 190 3.20 -9.61 -3.30
N MET A 191 1.96 -9.46 -2.85
CA MET A 191 0.84 -9.04 -3.70
C MET A 191 1.16 -7.73 -4.42
N ALA A 192 1.68 -6.73 -3.70
CA ALA A 192 2.03 -5.44 -4.29
C ALA A 192 3.16 -5.53 -5.33
N GLY A 193 4.20 -6.30 -5.06
CA GLY A 193 5.30 -6.50 -6.00
C GLY A 193 4.86 -7.17 -7.29
N HIS A 194 4.05 -8.24 -7.22
CA HIS A 194 3.48 -8.88 -8.41
C HIS A 194 2.57 -7.93 -9.18
N ALA A 195 1.67 -7.22 -8.48
CA ALA A 195 0.77 -6.25 -9.09
C ALA A 195 1.51 -5.16 -9.88
N VAL A 196 2.61 -4.62 -9.34
CA VAL A 196 3.46 -3.64 -10.04
C VAL A 196 4.07 -4.25 -11.30
N LEU A 197 4.72 -5.42 -11.21
CA LEU A 197 5.44 -6.03 -12.32
C LEU A 197 4.48 -6.48 -13.44
N ASP A 198 3.35 -7.07 -13.08
CA ASP A 198 2.34 -7.50 -14.06
C ASP A 198 1.61 -6.32 -14.70
N SER A 199 1.44 -5.19 -13.99
CA SER A 199 0.96 -3.96 -14.59
C SER A 199 1.94 -3.41 -15.63
N VAL A 200 3.25 -3.53 -15.40
CA VAL A 200 4.28 -3.17 -16.39
C VAL A 200 4.19 -4.08 -17.61
N ARG A 201 4.05 -5.40 -17.43
CA ARG A 201 3.84 -6.36 -18.54
C ARG A 201 2.63 -5.99 -19.39
N GLY A 202 1.47 -5.80 -18.77
CA GLY A 202 0.26 -5.44 -19.51
C GLY A 202 0.37 -4.08 -20.21
N MET A 203 1.01 -3.10 -19.57
CA MET A 203 1.29 -1.81 -20.20
C MET A 203 2.13 -1.99 -21.47
N LEU A 204 3.23 -2.74 -21.41
CA LEU A 204 4.11 -2.96 -22.57
C LEU A 204 3.42 -3.75 -23.69
N SER A 205 2.52 -4.69 -23.33
CA SER A 205 1.69 -5.41 -24.30
C SER A 205 0.70 -4.50 -25.02
N GLU A 206 0.02 -3.62 -24.29
CA GLU A 206 -0.95 -2.67 -24.85
C GLU A 206 -0.31 -1.49 -25.59
N ARG A 207 0.96 -1.19 -25.28
CA ARG A 207 1.70 -0.02 -25.76
C ARG A 207 3.04 -0.38 -26.38
N PRO A 208 3.03 -0.89 -27.63
CA PRO A 208 4.26 -1.20 -28.36
C PRO A 208 5.19 0.00 -28.55
N ASP A 209 4.66 1.23 -28.56
CA ASP A 209 5.46 2.46 -28.61
C ASP A 209 6.32 2.70 -27.35
N LEU A 210 5.95 2.06 -26.24
CA LEU A 210 6.66 2.09 -24.96
C LEU A 210 7.49 0.81 -24.70
N ALA A 211 7.53 -0.15 -25.64
CA ALA A 211 8.19 -1.44 -25.44
C ALA A 211 9.68 -1.32 -25.07
N ASP A 212 10.37 -0.33 -25.67
CA ASP A 212 11.79 -0.04 -25.43
C ASP A 212 12.00 1.15 -24.48
N SER A 213 10.95 1.62 -23.80
CA SER A 213 11.05 2.74 -22.87
C SER A 213 11.96 2.40 -21.69
N PRO A 214 12.88 3.30 -21.28
CA PRO A 214 13.53 3.17 -19.98
C PRO A 214 12.47 3.32 -18.87
N ILE A 215 12.49 2.41 -17.90
CA ILE A 215 11.50 2.34 -16.82
C ILE A 215 12.18 2.57 -15.47
N VAL A 216 11.67 3.51 -14.69
CA VAL A 216 12.06 3.68 -13.27
C VAL A 216 10.85 3.52 -12.36
N MET A 217 10.99 2.73 -11.31
CA MET A 217 9.96 2.59 -10.27
C MET A 217 10.17 3.60 -9.16
N HIS A 218 9.09 4.18 -8.64
CA HIS A 218 9.15 5.14 -7.54
C HIS A 218 7.97 4.99 -6.58
N GLY A 219 8.27 4.93 -5.27
CA GLY A 219 7.25 4.96 -4.22
C GLY A 219 7.78 5.52 -2.90
N TYR A 220 6.88 6.10 -2.11
CA TYR A 220 7.17 6.61 -0.76
C TYR A 220 6.17 6.03 0.24
N SER A 221 6.58 5.84 1.50
CA SER A 221 5.72 5.31 2.57
C SER A 221 5.10 3.96 2.17
N GLY A 222 3.78 3.78 2.23
CA GLY A 222 3.13 2.55 1.76
C GLY A 222 3.41 2.20 0.29
N GLY A 223 3.64 3.20 -0.57
CA GLY A 223 4.07 2.96 -1.96
C GLY A 223 5.51 2.46 -2.07
N ALA A 224 6.36 2.76 -1.07
CA ALA A 224 7.71 2.22 -1.02
C ALA A 224 7.72 0.71 -0.74
N ILE A 225 6.72 0.18 -0.02
CA ILE A 225 6.51 -1.28 0.15
C ILE A 225 6.40 -1.93 -1.23
N ALA A 226 5.48 -1.45 -2.06
CA ALA A 226 5.29 -1.96 -3.42
C ALA A 226 6.58 -1.86 -4.26
N THR A 227 7.30 -0.74 -4.16
CA THR A 227 8.56 -0.53 -4.91
C THR A 227 9.66 -1.50 -4.50
N VAL A 228 9.92 -1.69 -3.20
CA VAL A 228 10.99 -2.61 -2.76
C VAL A 228 10.66 -4.07 -3.04
N TRP A 229 9.39 -4.44 -2.90
CA TRP A 229 8.93 -5.79 -3.24
C TRP A 229 9.00 -6.07 -4.75
N ALA A 230 8.57 -5.13 -5.59
CA ALA A 230 8.73 -5.25 -7.04
C ALA A 230 10.21 -5.35 -7.44
N ALA A 231 11.09 -4.53 -6.84
CA ALA A 231 12.52 -4.54 -7.14
C ALA A 231 13.17 -5.89 -6.82
N GLN A 232 12.90 -6.47 -5.65
CA GLN A 232 13.48 -7.75 -5.26
C GLN A 232 12.86 -8.95 -5.99
N LEU A 233 11.58 -8.87 -6.39
CA LEU A 233 10.89 -9.94 -7.11
C LEU A 233 11.22 -9.96 -8.59
N GLN A 234 11.56 -8.82 -9.20
CA GLN A 234 11.80 -8.71 -10.64
C GLN A 234 12.77 -9.78 -11.18
N PRO A 235 13.93 -10.07 -10.56
CA PRO A 235 14.89 -11.03 -11.12
C PRO A 235 14.37 -12.46 -11.25
N SER A 236 13.40 -12.87 -10.41
CA SER A 236 12.84 -14.24 -10.42
C SER A 236 11.42 -14.32 -10.97
N TYR A 237 10.60 -13.29 -10.75
CA TYR A 237 9.19 -13.27 -11.14
C TYR A 237 8.98 -12.65 -12.53
N ALA A 238 9.77 -11.64 -12.89
CA ALA A 238 9.68 -10.92 -14.16
C ALA A 238 11.05 -10.59 -14.77
N PRO A 239 11.90 -11.62 -15.00
CA PRO A 239 13.28 -11.43 -15.45
C PRO A 239 13.39 -10.76 -16.82
N GLU A 240 12.33 -10.83 -17.64
CA GLU A 240 12.26 -10.21 -18.96
C GLU A 240 12.06 -8.69 -18.92
N LEU A 241 11.59 -8.13 -17.80
CA LEU A 241 11.36 -6.69 -17.65
C LEU A 241 12.68 -5.93 -17.43
N ARG A 242 12.96 -4.97 -18.31
CA ARG A 242 14.14 -4.09 -18.19
C ARG A 242 13.81 -2.86 -17.35
N ILE A 243 14.08 -2.94 -16.05
CA ILE A 243 13.91 -1.82 -15.12
C ILE A 243 15.25 -1.11 -14.93
N ALA A 244 15.33 0.17 -15.27
CA ALA A 244 16.55 0.96 -15.21
C ALA A 244 16.97 1.29 -13.77
N ALA A 245 16.01 1.54 -12.88
CA ALA A 245 16.25 1.76 -11.46
C ALA A 245 14.95 1.72 -10.62
N ALA A 246 15.09 1.67 -9.30
CA ALA A 246 14.00 1.85 -8.35
C ALA A 246 14.35 2.87 -7.26
N ALA A 247 13.43 3.76 -6.90
CA ALA A 247 13.58 4.69 -5.79
C ALA A 247 12.46 4.49 -4.76
N ALA A 248 12.83 4.19 -3.52
CA ALA A 248 11.90 3.92 -2.43
C ALA A 248 12.26 4.77 -1.21
N GLY A 249 11.29 5.50 -0.66
CA GLY A 249 11.53 6.36 0.50
C GLY A 249 10.58 6.16 1.67
N GLY A 250 11.05 6.45 2.89
CA GLY A 250 10.25 6.30 4.10
C GLY A 250 9.74 4.86 4.27
N THR A 251 10.57 3.88 3.92
CA THR A 251 10.14 2.52 3.59
C THR A 251 9.77 1.69 4.81
N PRO A 252 8.49 1.28 4.96
CA PRO A 252 8.09 0.29 5.96
C PRO A 252 8.60 -1.08 5.53
N THR A 253 9.48 -1.70 6.32
CA THR A 253 10.18 -2.94 5.96
C THR A 253 9.94 -4.08 6.94
N ASP A 254 9.50 -3.80 8.16
CA ASP A 254 9.32 -4.84 9.18
C ASP A 254 8.12 -4.52 10.07
N TYR A 255 7.14 -5.42 10.08
CA TYR A 255 5.95 -5.27 10.92
C TYR A 255 6.26 -5.26 12.42
N ALA A 256 7.33 -5.92 12.88
CA ALA A 256 7.76 -5.87 14.28
C ALA A 256 8.30 -4.48 14.64
N LEU A 257 9.07 -3.84 13.75
CA LEU A 257 9.52 -2.46 13.94
C LEU A 257 8.33 -1.48 13.95
N LEU A 258 7.37 -1.67 13.04
CA LEU A 258 6.16 -0.85 12.96
C LEU A 258 5.23 -1.06 14.16
N HIS A 259 5.16 -2.27 14.71
CA HIS A 259 4.45 -2.51 15.98
C HIS A 259 5.05 -1.65 17.09
N GLY A 260 6.38 -1.66 17.24
CA GLY A 260 7.08 -0.85 18.24
C GLY A 260 6.90 0.66 18.07
N SER A 261 6.86 1.16 16.82
CA SER A 261 6.77 2.62 16.56
C SER A 261 5.35 3.16 16.42
N MET A 262 4.40 2.37 15.90
CA MET A 262 3.06 2.83 15.54
C MET A 262 1.96 2.32 16.47
N ASN A 263 2.08 1.10 17.03
CA ASN A 263 1.09 0.59 17.97
C ASN A 263 1.05 1.48 19.22
N ARG A 264 -0.13 1.73 19.78
CA ARG A 264 -0.32 2.71 20.88
C ARG A 264 0.18 4.13 20.53
N GLY A 265 0.48 4.43 19.27
CA GLY A 265 0.91 5.73 18.80
C GLY A 265 -0.17 6.46 18.02
N VAL A 266 0.15 7.64 17.51
CA VAL A 266 -0.69 8.33 16.51
C VAL A 266 -0.71 7.59 15.17
N GLY A 267 0.24 6.67 14.93
CA GLY A 267 0.26 5.77 13.78
C GLY A 267 -0.68 4.56 13.90
N ALA A 268 -1.28 4.30 15.06
CA ALA A 268 -2.05 3.08 15.33
C ALA A 268 -3.18 2.83 14.31
N GLY A 269 -3.78 3.89 13.79
CA GLY A 269 -4.83 3.82 12.75
C GLY A 269 -4.36 3.17 11.45
N LEU A 270 -3.23 3.62 10.91
CA LEU A 270 -2.64 3.02 9.71
C LEU A 270 -2.04 1.64 9.99
N PHE A 271 -1.52 1.40 11.19
CA PHE A 271 -1.03 0.08 11.58
C PHE A 271 -2.17 -0.96 11.67
N ALA A 272 -3.32 -0.57 12.21
CA ALA A 272 -4.55 -1.39 12.16
C ALA A 272 -5.02 -1.63 10.74
N ALA A 273 -5.04 -0.60 9.89
CA ALA A 273 -5.39 -0.77 8.47
C ALA A 273 -4.45 -1.75 7.76
N ALA A 274 -3.14 -1.65 8.00
CA ALA A 274 -2.15 -2.58 7.47
C ALA A 274 -2.38 -4.00 7.98
N THR A 275 -2.79 -4.18 9.25
CA THR A 275 -3.11 -5.49 9.83
C THR A 275 -4.37 -6.09 9.20
N ILE A 276 -5.41 -5.28 8.94
CA ILE A 276 -6.59 -5.70 8.18
C ILE A 276 -6.19 -6.10 6.75
N GLY A 277 -5.33 -5.31 6.10
CA GLY A 277 -4.79 -5.62 4.78
C GLY A 277 -4.05 -6.96 4.74
N GLN A 278 -3.23 -7.26 5.75
CA GLN A 278 -2.59 -8.57 5.91
C GLN A 278 -3.60 -9.70 6.10
N ALA A 279 -4.64 -9.49 6.91
CA ALA A 279 -5.68 -10.50 7.09
C ALA A 279 -6.46 -10.84 5.81
N ARG A 280 -6.36 -10.01 4.77
CA ARG A 280 -6.92 -10.29 3.44
C ARG A 280 -6.01 -11.17 2.55
N GLU A 281 -4.74 -11.31 2.89
CA GLU A 281 -3.78 -12.21 2.23
C GLU A 281 -3.42 -13.43 3.10
N PHE A 282 -3.63 -13.32 4.41
CA PHE A 282 -3.43 -14.36 5.43
C PHE A 282 -4.75 -14.52 6.22
N PRO A 283 -5.75 -15.24 5.67
CA PRO A 283 -7.10 -15.32 6.23
C PRO A 283 -7.15 -15.76 7.70
N GLU A 284 -6.17 -16.54 8.14
CA GLU A 284 -6.02 -17.05 9.51
C GLU A 284 -5.91 -15.91 10.53
N LEU A 285 -5.37 -14.75 10.15
CA LEU A 285 -5.30 -13.56 11.03
C LEU A 285 -6.68 -13.06 11.45
N ALA A 286 -7.68 -13.17 10.58
CA ALA A 286 -9.04 -12.71 10.90
C ALA A 286 -9.66 -13.50 12.07
N THR A 287 -9.20 -14.74 12.29
CA THR A 287 -9.70 -15.62 13.36
C THR A 287 -9.20 -15.23 14.76
N ILE A 288 -8.10 -14.47 14.84
CA ILE A 288 -7.52 -14.00 16.10
C ILE A 288 -7.87 -12.56 16.44
N PHE A 289 -8.78 -11.93 15.68
CA PHE A 289 -9.33 -10.64 16.03
C PHE A 289 -10.30 -10.81 17.20
N GLY A 290 -10.16 -9.99 18.25
CA GLY A 290 -11.23 -9.88 19.25
C GLY A 290 -12.51 -9.35 18.60
N ASP A 291 -13.68 -9.62 19.17
CA ASP A 291 -14.97 -9.22 18.58
C ASP A 291 -15.04 -7.73 18.28
N PHE A 292 -14.49 -6.87 19.15
CA PHE A 292 -14.45 -5.44 18.90
C PHE A 292 -13.51 -5.06 17.75
N ALA A 293 -12.36 -5.75 17.62
CA ALA A 293 -11.47 -5.56 16.49
C ALA A 293 -12.13 -5.97 15.17
N LEU A 294 -12.82 -7.11 15.15
CA LEU A 294 -13.58 -7.58 14.00
C LEU A 294 -14.68 -6.58 13.61
N TYR A 295 -15.44 -6.09 14.60
CA TYR A 295 -16.42 -5.03 14.38
C TYR A 295 -15.79 -3.79 13.73
N CYS A 296 -14.68 -3.29 14.29
CA CYS A 296 -13.95 -2.15 13.72
C CYS A 296 -13.44 -2.43 12.30
N ALA A 297 -12.90 -3.62 12.04
CA ALA A 297 -12.41 -4.02 10.72
C ALA A 297 -13.52 -4.01 9.66
N ILE A 298 -14.70 -4.56 9.98
CA ILE A 298 -15.88 -4.55 9.10
C ILE A 298 -16.33 -3.11 8.81
N ARG A 299 -16.31 -2.22 9.82
CA ARG A 299 -16.66 -0.80 9.61
C ARG A 299 -15.60 -0.04 8.81
N ALA A 300 -14.34 -0.45 8.92
CA ALA A 300 -13.21 0.16 8.24
C ALA A 300 -12.98 -0.38 6.81
N LYS A 301 -13.60 -1.51 6.44
CA LYS A 301 -13.27 -2.30 5.23
C LYS A 301 -13.38 -1.57 3.88
N ASN A 302 -13.98 -0.40 3.85
CA ASN A 302 -14.12 0.45 2.66
C ASN A 302 -13.61 1.88 2.88
N LEU A 303 -12.87 2.15 3.96
CA LEU A 303 -12.44 3.51 4.29
C LEU A 303 -11.17 3.92 3.50
N PRO A 304 -11.07 5.20 3.11
CA PRO A 304 -9.84 5.77 2.57
C PRO A 304 -8.80 6.06 3.64
N GLN A 305 -7.56 6.33 3.22
CA GLN A 305 -6.44 6.67 4.10
C GLN A 305 -6.74 7.75 5.15
N PRO A 306 -7.38 8.92 4.87
CA PRO A 306 -7.53 9.97 5.88
C PRO A 306 -8.28 9.57 7.16
N PRO A 307 -9.49 8.96 7.11
CA PRO A 307 -10.15 8.47 8.32
C PRO A 307 -9.40 7.30 8.98
N LEU A 308 -8.71 6.44 8.21
CA LEU A 308 -7.86 5.39 8.77
C LEU A 308 -6.70 5.98 9.58
N ALA A 309 -6.02 7.00 9.05
CA ALA A 309 -4.97 7.72 9.78
C ALA A 309 -5.52 8.46 11.01
N ALA A 310 -6.66 9.14 10.88
CA ALA A 310 -7.30 9.85 11.99
C ALA A 310 -7.72 8.92 13.14
N ALA A 311 -8.05 7.66 12.85
CA ALA A 311 -8.33 6.65 13.88
C ALA A 311 -7.14 6.43 14.83
N GLY A 312 -5.90 6.74 14.40
CA GLY A 312 -4.71 6.70 15.25
C GLY A 312 -4.75 7.67 16.43
N LEU A 313 -5.58 8.72 16.40
CA LEU A 313 -5.81 9.60 17.55
C LEU A 313 -6.45 8.86 18.73
N LEU A 314 -7.16 7.75 18.48
CA LEU A 314 -7.69 6.86 19.50
C LEU A 314 -6.62 6.02 20.18
N ARG A 315 -5.42 5.92 19.57
CA ARG A 315 -4.22 5.47 20.26
C ARG A 315 -4.37 4.06 20.85
N PHE A 316 -5.21 3.23 20.24
CA PHE A 316 -5.54 1.88 20.69
C PHE A 316 -4.34 0.94 20.63
N ASP A 317 -4.48 -0.20 21.29
CA ASP A 317 -3.47 -1.23 21.40
C ASP A 317 -3.91 -2.51 20.68
N LEU A 318 -3.27 -2.85 19.55
CA LEU A 318 -3.61 -4.06 18.80
C LEU A 318 -3.37 -5.34 19.60
N ASP A 319 -2.43 -5.35 20.55
CA ASP A 319 -2.17 -6.52 21.38
C ASP A 319 -3.40 -6.85 22.23
N LEU A 320 -4.05 -5.83 22.80
CA LEU A 320 -5.23 -6.00 23.63
C LEU A 320 -6.51 -6.25 22.82
N LEU A 321 -6.55 -5.78 21.57
CA LEU A 321 -7.69 -5.96 20.67
C LEU A 321 -7.75 -7.36 20.04
N SER A 322 -6.71 -8.18 20.21
CA SER A 322 -6.70 -9.57 19.76
C SER A 322 -7.49 -10.49 20.69
N ALA A 323 -7.95 -11.62 20.15
CA ALA A 323 -8.56 -12.71 20.91
C ALA A 323 -7.52 -13.58 21.63
N ILE A 324 -6.23 -13.43 21.32
CA ILE A 324 -5.13 -14.18 21.93
C ILE A 324 -4.15 -13.23 22.63
N GLU A 325 -3.41 -13.76 23.61
CA GLU A 325 -2.32 -13.04 24.25
C GLU A 325 -1.11 -12.95 23.31
N ALA A 326 -0.43 -11.80 23.32
CA ALA A 326 0.79 -11.53 22.56
C ALA A 326 0.71 -11.95 21.07
N PRO A 327 -0.26 -11.42 20.29
CA PRO A 327 -0.51 -11.89 18.91
C PRO A 327 0.69 -11.72 17.98
N PHE A 328 1.52 -10.69 18.18
CA PHE A 328 2.73 -10.46 17.39
C PHE A 328 3.89 -11.42 17.74
N GLU A 329 3.84 -12.08 18.89
CA GLU A 329 4.80 -13.12 19.30
C GLU A 329 4.30 -14.54 19.01
N SER A 330 3.00 -14.68 18.69
CA SER A 330 2.41 -15.97 18.31
C SER A 330 3.05 -16.53 17.03
N GLU A 331 2.98 -17.85 16.84
CA GLU A 331 3.49 -18.51 15.63
C GLU A 331 2.89 -17.91 14.35
N LEU A 332 1.58 -17.65 14.36
CA LEU A 332 0.87 -17.02 13.26
C LEU A 332 1.36 -15.58 13.01
N GLY A 333 1.48 -14.76 14.06
CA GLY A 333 1.99 -13.39 13.94
C GLY A 333 3.40 -13.34 13.38
N GLN A 334 4.29 -14.18 13.92
CA GLN A 334 5.67 -14.30 13.47
C GLN A 334 5.79 -14.84 12.04
N HIS A 335 4.91 -15.75 11.63
CA HIS A 335 4.83 -16.21 10.24
C HIS A 335 4.51 -15.05 9.30
N VAL A 336 3.48 -14.25 9.60
CA VAL A 336 3.06 -13.11 8.77
C VAL A 336 4.13 -12.02 8.74
N ILE A 337 4.75 -11.70 9.89
CA ILE A 337 5.84 -10.72 9.97
C ILE A 337 6.99 -11.12 9.05
N ARG A 338 7.45 -12.39 9.13
CA ARG A 338 8.52 -12.89 8.26
C ARG A 338 8.13 -12.87 6.79
N ALA A 339 6.92 -13.31 6.45
CA ALA A 339 6.43 -13.36 5.07
C ALA A 339 6.33 -11.97 4.41
N ASN A 340 6.27 -10.90 5.20
CA ASN A 340 6.17 -9.52 4.73
C ASN A 340 7.45 -8.68 4.93
N ARG A 341 8.56 -9.31 5.34
CA ARG A 341 9.85 -8.64 5.46
C ARG A 341 10.63 -8.75 4.13
N PRO A 342 10.92 -7.64 3.43
CA PRO A 342 11.75 -7.68 2.22
C PRO A 342 13.23 -7.94 2.59
N GLY A 343 14.01 -8.43 1.63
CA GLY A 343 15.43 -8.71 1.78
C GLY A 343 15.86 -10.13 1.41
N ASP A 344 14.92 -11.08 1.31
CA ASP A 344 15.23 -12.49 0.95
C ASP A 344 15.68 -12.65 -0.51
N LEU A 345 15.20 -11.78 -1.39
CA LEU A 345 15.64 -11.67 -2.78
C LEU A 345 16.42 -10.38 -2.97
N THR A 346 17.32 -10.38 -3.96
CA THR A 346 18.24 -9.27 -4.21
C THR A 346 17.91 -8.62 -5.55
N PRO A 347 17.63 -7.31 -5.61
CA PRO A 347 17.38 -6.60 -6.85
C PRO A 347 18.62 -6.57 -7.74
N THR A 348 18.43 -6.61 -9.06
CA THR A 348 19.50 -6.51 -10.06
C THR A 348 19.66 -5.12 -10.64
N MET A 349 18.64 -4.25 -10.50
CA MET A 349 18.69 -2.85 -10.90
C MET A 349 19.25 -1.97 -9.76
N PRO A 350 19.84 -0.81 -10.07
CA PRO A 350 20.18 0.19 -9.07
C PRO A 350 18.97 0.61 -8.24
N VAL A 351 19.12 0.63 -6.91
CA VAL A 351 18.08 1.06 -5.98
C VAL A 351 18.54 2.28 -5.18
N LEU A 352 17.70 3.32 -5.10
CA LEU A 352 17.86 4.41 -4.13
C LEU A 352 16.87 4.21 -2.98
N LEU A 353 17.41 4.02 -1.77
CA LEU A 353 16.65 4.15 -0.53
C LEU A 353 16.84 5.55 0.05
N TYR A 354 15.77 6.18 0.53
CA TYR A 354 15.89 7.50 1.17
C TYR A 354 14.94 7.66 2.36
N HIS A 355 15.39 8.32 3.43
CA HIS A 355 14.63 8.33 4.68
C HIS A 355 14.82 9.62 5.47
N GLY A 356 13.79 10.05 6.18
CA GLY A 356 13.92 11.09 7.21
C GLY A 356 14.81 10.57 8.34
N SER A 357 16.02 11.09 8.46
CA SER A 357 17.07 10.49 9.28
C SER A 357 17.30 11.26 10.58
N ARG A 358 17.43 10.52 11.69
CA ARG A 358 17.82 11.10 12.98
C ARG A 358 19.24 11.68 12.98
N SER A 359 20.06 11.27 12.00
CA SER A 359 21.40 11.86 11.80
C SER A 359 21.36 13.27 11.19
N LYS A 360 20.22 13.69 10.62
CA LYS A 360 20.06 14.97 9.93
C LYS A 360 19.11 15.93 10.64
N ALA A 361 18.07 15.42 11.31
CA ALA A 361 17.09 16.22 12.04
C ALA A 361 16.31 15.33 13.04
N VAL A 362 15.01 15.60 13.23
CA VAL A 362 14.12 14.82 14.10
C VAL A 362 13.98 13.35 13.68
N GLY A 363 14.18 13.05 12.39
CA GLY A 363 13.98 11.73 11.81
C GLY A 363 12.51 11.35 11.65
N ASP A 364 12.28 10.26 10.93
CA ASP A 364 10.94 9.71 10.73
C ASP A 364 10.32 9.27 12.07
N LEU A 365 9.12 9.79 12.35
CA LEU A 365 8.40 9.57 13.61
C LEU A 365 7.44 8.37 13.55
N PHE A 366 7.24 7.79 12.38
CA PHE A 366 6.33 6.66 12.16
C PHE A 366 7.08 5.42 11.72
N ILE A 367 7.93 5.56 10.71
CA ILE A 367 8.61 4.45 10.03
C ILE A 367 10.08 4.41 10.46
N PRO A 368 10.52 3.41 11.23
CA PRO A 368 11.90 3.36 11.73
C PRO A 368 12.94 3.29 10.60
N GLU A 369 13.90 4.22 10.63
CA GLU A 369 15.02 4.29 9.68
C GLU A 369 15.84 2.99 9.67
N GLU A 370 15.95 2.34 10.83
CA GLU A 370 16.73 1.11 11.02
C GLU A 370 16.32 0.00 10.04
N GLY A 371 15.03 -0.10 9.69
CA GLY A 371 14.54 -1.09 8.75
C GLY A 371 15.05 -0.87 7.32
N ALA A 372 15.07 0.38 6.84
CA ALA A 372 15.61 0.73 5.53
C ALA A 372 17.13 0.53 5.48
N LEU A 373 17.84 0.84 6.57
CA LEU A 373 19.28 0.58 6.70
C LEU A 373 19.59 -0.93 6.68
N ALA A 374 18.81 -1.73 7.40
CA ALA A 374 18.97 -3.19 7.38
C ALA A 374 18.73 -3.77 5.99
N LEU A 375 17.67 -3.34 5.29
CA LEU A 375 17.41 -3.77 3.92
C LEU A 375 18.55 -3.41 2.96
N ARG A 376 19.05 -2.17 3.04
CA ARG A 376 20.22 -1.71 2.29
C ARG A 376 21.42 -2.63 2.52
N ASP A 377 21.73 -2.93 3.77
CA ASP A 377 22.91 -3.69 4.15
C ASP A 377 22.80 -5.14 3.69
N THR A 378 21.63 -5.76 3.83
CA THR A 378 21.34 -7.10 3.28
C THR A 378 21.53 -7.14 1.76
N TRP A 379 20.94 -6.20 1.02
CA TRP A 379 21.05 -6.18 -0.44
C TRP A 379 22.47 -5.89 -0.92
N ARG A 380 23.20 -4.97 -0.28
CA ARG A 380 24.61 -4.71 -0.60
C ARG A 380 25.49 -5.92 -0.31
N ALA A 381 25.25 -6.63 0.80
CA ALA A 381 25.97 -7.87 1.12
C ALA A 381 25.75 -8.96 0.05
N ASN A 382 24.58 -8.95 -0.60
CA ASN A 382 24.24 -9.85 -1.72
C ASN A 382 24.65 -9.29 -3.10
N GLY A 383 25.35 -8.15 -3.17
CA GLY A 383 25.91 -7.61 -4.40
C GLY A 383 25.03 -6.63 -5.18
N ALA A 384 23.89 -6.18 -4.64
CA ALA A 384 23.08 -5.15 -5.29
C ALA A 384 23.71 -3.75 -5.21
N ASP A 385 23.51 -2.96 -6.27
CA ASP A 385 23.80 -1.53 -6.28
C ASP A 385 22.68 -0.76 -5.55
N VAL A 386 22.92 -0.43 -4.28
CA VAL A 386 21.96 0.29 -3.45
C VAL A 386 22.59 1.58 -2.93
N ASP A 387 22.00 2.72 -3.24
CA ASP A 387 22.28 4.02 -2.64
C ASP A 387 21.38 4.27 -1.43
N TYR A 388 21.87 5.09 -0.49
CA TYR A 388 21.07 5.54 0.65
C TYR A 388 21.21 7.03 0.90
N TRP A 389 20.09 7.76 0.94
CA TRP A 389 20.05 9.18 1.28
C TRP A 389 19.36 9.42 2.63
N ALA A 390 20.15 9.88 3.59
CA ALA A 390 19.66 10.43 4.84
C ALA A 390 19.19 11.88 4.62
N LEU A 391 17.92 12.16 4.90
CA LEU A 391 17.30 13.45 4.68
C LEU A 391 16.91 14.14 5.99
N PRO A 392 16.95 15.48 6.07
CA PRO A 392 16.35 16.22 7.17
C PRO A 392 14.81 16.17 7.09
N GLY A 393 14.14 16.21 8.24
CA GLY A 393 12.68 16.19 8.35
C GLY A 393 12.14 14.96 9.08
N GLU A 394 10.84 14.97 9.34
CA GLU A 394 10.04 13.78 9.68
C GLU A 394 9.45 13.15 8.41
N HIS A 395 8.58 12.14 8.56
CA HIS A 395 8.06 11.34 7.44
C HIS A 395 7.51 12.18 6.28
N ILE A 396 6.70 13.20 6.53
CA ILE A 396 6.06 13.97 5.46
C ILE A 396 7.00 15.03 4.87
N THR A 397 7.69 15.76 5.73
CA THR A 397 8.62 16.83 5.36
C THR A 397 9.84 16.29 4.64
N ALA A 398 10.37 15.14 5.04
CA ALA A 398 11.46 14.47 4.32
C ALA A 398 11.06 14.11 2.89
N ASP A 399 9.85 13.56 2.67
CA ASP A 399 9.35 13.28 1.32
C ASP A 399 9.26 14.56 0.48
N MET A 400 8.59 15.58 1.01
CA MET A 400 8.41 16.86 0.30
C MET A 400 9.74 17.52 -0.08
N LEU A 401 10.72 17.50 0.82
CA LEU A 401 12.06 18.03 0.57
C LEU A 401 12.82 17.18 -0.46
N ALA A 402 12.60 15.86 -0.50
CA ALA A 402 13.27 14.95 -1.40
C ALA A 402 12.90 15.14 -2.87
N ILE A 403 11.67 15.61 -3.16
CA ILE A 403 11.09 15.56 -4.51
C ILE A 403 12.03 16.09 -5.61
N PRO A 404 12.62 17.30 -5.52
CA PRO A 404 13.48 17.80 -6.59
C PRO A 404 14.72 16.92 -6.83
N TRP A 405 15.32 16.38 -5.77
CA TRP A 405 16.50 15.52 -5.86
C TRP A 405 16.16 14.15 -6.42
N VAL A 406 15.05 13.55 -5.98
CA VAL A 406 14.57 12.26 -6.47
C VAL A 406 14.14 12.35 -7.94
N VAL A 407 13.41 13.40 -8.34
CA VAL A 407 13.07 13.63 -9.76
C VAL A 407 14.32 13.75 -10.62
N ASN A 408 15.35 14.46 -10.14
CA ASN A 408 16.61 14.57 -10.86
C ASN A 408 17.37 13.25 -10.93
N TRP A 409 17.33 12.43 -9.87
CA TRP A 409 17.92 11.09 -9.86
C TRP A 409 17.21 10.16 -10.86
N ILE A 410 15.87 10.16 -10.86
CA ILE A 410 15.04 9.43 -11.83
C ILE A 410 15.42 9.86 -13.25
N ARG A 411 15.50 11.17 -13.52
CA ARG A 411 15.90 11.70 -14.83
C ARG A 411 17.25 11.14 -15.29
N LYS A 412 18.26 11.11 -14.41
CA LYS A 412 19.58 10.56 -14.73
C LYS A 412 19.48 9.08 -15.07
N LYS A 413 18.80 8.27 -14.25
CA LYS A 413 18.65 6.82 -14.50
C LYS A 413 17.89 6.54 -15.81
N LEU A 414 16.95 7.39 -16.20
CA LEU A 414 16.23 7.27 -17.48
C LEU A 414 17.07 7.68 -18.70
N GLN A 415 18.20 8.37 -18.53
CA GLN A 415 19.07 8.83 -19.62
C GLN A 415 20.25 7.88 -19.90
N GLY A 416 20.43 6.83 -19.07
CA GLY A 416 21.66 6.04 -19.01
C GLY A 416 22.78 6.79 -18.29
#